data_AF-A0A3N5VS78-F1
#
_entry.id   AF-A0A3N5VS78-F1
#
_cell.length_a   1.000
_cell.length_b   1.000
_cell.length_c   1.000
_cell.angle_alpha   90.00
_cell.angle_beta   90.00
_cell.angle_gamma   90.00
#
_symmetry.space_group_name_H-M   'P 1'
#
loop_
_entity.id
_entity.type
_entity.pdbx_description
1 polymer ?
#
loop_
_entity_poly.entity_id
_entity_poly.type
_entity_poly.pdbx_seq_one_letter_code
_entity_poly.pdbx_strand_id
1 'polypeptide(L)' 'MQGKTVGVVSCQSSPEPVFLKWKDMEMSSEGDFFVRSGPGTVKLASDSFREYIRTRFVGWSPPADA' A
#
# COMPACT_ATOMS: atom_id res chain seq x y z
N MET A 1 12.96 2.53 -30.89
CA MET A 1 11.73 2.26 -30.10
C MET A 1 10.55 2.26 -31.05
N GLN A 2 9.96 1.10 -31.34
CA GLN A 2 8.91 0.96 -32.36
C GLN A 2 7.56 0.65 -31.71
N GLY A 3 6.56 1.51 -31.97
CA GLY A 3 5.15 1.15 -32.12
C GLY A 3 4.35 0.60 -30.93
N LYS A 4 4.69 0.91 -29.67
CA LYS A 4 3.89 0.47 -28.50
C LYS A 4 3.21 1.66 -27.81
N THR A 5 1.93 1.52 -27.51
CA THR A 5 1.19 2.46 -26.66
C THR A 5 1.60 2.27 -25.20
N VAL A 6 1.97 3.34 -24.52
CA VAL A 6 2.35 3.34 -23.11
C VAL A 6 1.34 4.17 -22.33
N GLY A 7 0.72 3.56 -21.32
CA GLY A 7 -0.10 4.26 -20.34
C GLY A 7 0.80 4.75 -19.20
N VAL A 8 0.91 6.07 -19.03
CA VAL A 8 1.63 6.66 -17.90
C VAL A 8 0.63 7.00 -16.82
N VAL A 9 0.86 6.48 -15.62
CA VAL A 9 0.11 6.83 -14.41
C VAL A 9 1.09 7.52 -13.46
N SER A 10 0.67 8.66 -12.91
CA SER A 10 1.39 9.35 -11.84
C SER A 10 0.53 9.31 -10.58
N CYS A 11 1.13 8.97 -9.46
CA CYS A 11 0.51 9.06 -8.15
C CYS A 11 1.41 9.87 -7.21
N GLN A 12 0.77 10.54 -6.25
CA GLN A 12 1.48 11.14 -5.12
C GLN A 12 1.41 10.18 -3.92
N SER A 13 2.28 10.39 -2.95
CA SER A 13 2.19 9.67 -1.67
C SER A 13 0.86 9.98 -0.99
N SER A 14 0.11 8.94 -0.63
CA SER A 14 -1.13 9.10 0.12
C SER A 14 -0.84 9.63 1.53
N PRO A 15 -1.64 10.58 2.06
CA PRO A 15 -1.55 11.00 3.46
C PRO A 15 -2.08 9.94 4.44
N GLU A 16 -2.77 8.92 3.92
CA GLU A 16 -3.36 7.81 4.69
C GLU A 16 -2.85 6.46 4.17
N PRO A 17 -2.72 5.42 5.03
CA PRO A 17 -2.34 4.09 4.60
C PRO A 17 -3.31 3.51 3.57
N VAL A 18 -2.77 2.94 2.48
CA VAL A 18 -3.57 2.33 1.41
C VAL A 18 -3.34 0.82 1.40
N PHE A 19 -4.44 0.07 1.49
CA PHE A 19 -4.44 -1.39 1.46
C PHE A 19 -4.94 -1.88 0.10
N LEU A 20 -4.25 -2.85 -0.47
CA LEU A 20 -4.73 -3.55 -1.66
C LEU A 20 -5.74 -4.62 -1.21
N LYS A 21 -7.00 -4.43 -1.59
CA LYS A 21 -8.05 -5.43 -1.40
C LYS A 21 -8.30 -6.18 -2.69
N TRP A 22 -8.08 -7.49 -2.66
CA TRP A 22 -8.46 -8.41 -3.71
C TRP A 22 -9.34 -9.48 -3.10
N LYS A 23 -10.63 -9.44 -3.48
CA LYS A 23 -11.67 -10.33 -2.99
C LYS A 23 -11.16 -11.78 -2.85
N ASP A 24 -11.20 -12.28 -1.62
CA ASP A 24 -10.84 -13.64 -1.21
C ASP A 24 -9.36 -14.06 -1.42
N MET A 25 -8.45 -13.11 -1.71
CA MET A 25 -7.01 -13.38 -1.92
C MET A 25 -6.09 -12.64 -0.93
N GLU A 26 -6.65 -11.78 -0.10
CA GLU A 26 -5.91 -11.03 0.92
C GLU A 26 -5.44 -11.94 2.05
N MET A 27 -4.26 -11.65 2.61
CA MET A 27 -3.76 -12.38 3.79
C MET A 27 -4.24 -11.77 5.11
N SER A 28 -4.78 -10.56 5.07
CA SER A 28 -5.30 -9.82 6.21
C SER A 28 -6.70 -9.32 5.91
N SER A 29 -7.58 -9.25 6.92
CA SER A 29 -8.93 -8.67 6.78
C SER A 29 -8.91 -7.18 6.44
N GLU A 30 -7.82 -6.48 6.79
CA GLU A 30 -7.59 -5.07 6.45
C GLU A 30 -7.19 -4.90 4.97
N GLY A 31 -6.83 -5.99 4.28
CA GLY A 31 -6.19 -6.01 2.98
C GLY A 31 -4.66 -6.16 3.07
N ASP A 32 -4.01 -6.29 1.92
CA ASP A 32 -2.56 -6.44 1.85
C ASP A 32 -1.85 -5.08 1.76
N PHE A 33 -0.78 -4.91 2.54
CA PHE A 33 0.00 -3.67 2.55
C PHE A 33 1.33 -3.82 1.80
N PHE A 34 1.57 -2.95 0.83
CA PHE A 34 2.75 -2.98 -0.01
C PHE A 34 3.54 -1.68 0.09
N VAL A 35 4.87 -1.79 0.18
CA VAL A 35 5.78 -0.64 0.17
C VAL A 35 6.77 -0.76 -0.98
N ARG A 36 7.16 0.39 -1.53
CA ARG A 36 8.27 0.46 -2.49
C ARG A 36 9.59 0.31 -1.75
N SER A 37 10.44 -0.60 -2.22
CA SER A 37 11.80 -0.78 -1.73
C SER A 37 12.74 -0.80 -2.93
N GLY A 38 13.43 0.33 -3.16
CA GLY A 38 14.24 0.54 -4.35
C GLY A 38 13.43 0.35 -5.65
N PRO A 39 13.89 -0.49 -6.60
CA PRO A 39 13.16 -0.76 -7.83
C PRO A 39 11.95 -1.70 -7.65
N GLY A 40 11.82 -2.37 -6.49
CA GLY A 40 10.81 -3.39 -6.24
C GLY A 40 9.67 -2.94 -5.32
N THR A 41 8.71 -3.84 -5.15
CA THR A 41 7.57 -3.69 -4.23
C THR A 41 7.56 -4.90 -3.29
N VAL A 42 7.40 -4.65 -2.00
CA VAL A 42 7.42 -5.70 -0.95
C VAL A 42 6.09 -5.70 -0.22
N LYS A 43 5.49 -6.88 -0.07
CA LYS A 43 4.34 -7.10 0.83
C LYS A 43 4.84 -7.17 2.26
N LEU A 44 4.32 -6.32 3.13
CA LEU A 44 4.62 -6.38 4.56
C LEU A 44 3.69 -7.37 5.25
N ALA A 45 4.24 -8.14 6.21
CA ALA A 45 3.45 -8.97 7.11
C ALA A 45 2.62 -8.08 8.06
N SER A 46 1.57 -8.65 8.67
CA SER A 46 0.59 -7.87 9.45
C SER A 46 1.20 -7.01 10.54
N ASP A 47 2.09 -7.59 11.35
CA ASP A 47 2.74 -6.86 12.44
C ASP A 47 3.72 -5.79 11.91
N SER A 48 4.37 -6.07 10.78
CA SER A 48 5.33 -5.14 10.17
C SER A 48 4.66 -3.93 9.52
N PHE A 49 3.48 -4.09 8.91
CA PHE A 49 2.81 -2.94 8.31
C PHE A 49 2.25 -1.99 9.39
N ARG A 50 1.80 -2.51 10.54
CA ARG A 50 1.32 -1.67 11.64
C ARG A 50 2.42 -0.75 12.16
N GLU A 51 3.62 -1.30 12.35
CA GLU A 51 4.80 -0.51 12.71
C GLU A 51 5.22 0.46 11.61
N TYR A 52 5.12 0.06 10.35
CA TYR A 52 5.37 0.96 9.23
C TYR A 52 4.41 2.14 9.22
N ILE A 53 3.11 1.89 9.41
CA ILE A 53 2.08 2.93 9.46
C ILE A 53 2.36 3.91 10.59
N ARG A 54 2.60 3.39 11.80
CA ARG A 54 2.89 4.18 13.00
C ARG A 54 4.04 5.18 12.81
N THR A 55 5.07 4.80 12.04
CA THR A 55 6.27 5.63 11.86
C THR A 55 6.19 6.57 10.65
N ARG A 56 5.34 6.28 9.67
CA ARG A 56 5.31 7.01 8.38
C ARG A 56 4.05 7.83 8.14
N PHE A 57 2.95 7.52 8.83
CA PHE A 57 1.67 8.22 8.72
C PHE A 57 1.38 8.93 10.05
N VAL A 58 2.19 9.95 10.35
CA VAL A 58 2.10 10.71 11.60
C VAL A 58 0.75 11.43 11.68
N GLY A 59 0.03 11.23 12.79
CA GLY A 59 -1.28 11.83 13.01
C GLY A 59 -2.43 11.10 12.34
N TRP A 60 -2.17 10.00 11.64
CA TRP A 60 -3.23 9.12 11.16
C TRP A 60 -3.79 8.28 12.30
N SER A 61 -5.11 8.23 12.39
CA SER A 61 -5.87 7.30 13.24
C SER A 61 -6.72 6.40 12.35
N PRO A 62 -6.79 5.08 12.62
CA PRO A 62 -7.70 4.21 11.90
C PRO A 62 -9.14 4.70 12.04
N PRO A 63 -9.97 4.59 10.99
CA PRO A 63 -11.41 4.83 11.09
C PRO A 63 -12.02 3.98 12.19
N ALA A 64 -13.02 4.50 12.91
CA ALA A 64 -13.70 3.78 14.00
C ALA A 64 -14.37 2.46 13.55
N ASP A 65 -14.58 2.32 12.24
CA ASP A 65 -15.30 1.21 11.60
C ASP A 65 -14.38 0.30 10.74
N ALA A 66 -13.05 0.46 10.85
CA ALA A 66 -12.06 -0.30 10.08
C ALA A 66 -11.79 -1.70 10.63
#